data_AF-A0A8J3A9X3-F1
#
_entry.id   AF-A0A8J3A9X3-F1
#
_cell.length_a   1.000
_cell.length_b   1.000
_cell.length_c   1.000
_cell.angle_alpha   90.00
_cell.angle_beta   90.00
_cell.angle_gamma   90.00
#
_symmetry.space_group_name_H-M   'P 1'
#
loop_
_entity.id
_entity.type
_entity.pdbx_description
1 polymer ?
#
loop_
_entity_poly.entity_id
_entity_poly.type
_entity_poly.pdbx_seq_one_letter_code
_entity_poly.pdbx_strand_id
1 'polypeptide(L)'
;MTNQPGREGQKAILIAEMLHQGRAMLLAEDHDTPSDEEIVWRLLQEAAETQRAIRGVGPRYQNKHGVDYFHSPAEIFGTEVEMSADNIQYPPQIIRVASKQALDRYMEVMTWFTYIHTGRNERRSRKAMLALANGCTLQRVADMCGYGSRAGVKNMKDRALTEIAQRLRRMMLAKKIAA
;
A
#
# COMPACT_ATOMS: atom_id res chain seq x y z
N MET A 1 -25.24 -4.13 -23.38
CA MET A 1 -24.18 -4.04 -22.36
C MET A 1 -24.31 -2.69 -21.68
N THR A 2 -24.87 -2.66 -20.48
CA THR A 2 -25.10 -1.41 -19.73
C THR A 2 -23.79 -0.94 -19.11
N ASN A 3 -23.18 0.09 -19.70
CA ASN A 3 -22.16 0.88 -19.03
C ASN A 3 -22.75 1.34 -17.70
N GLN A 4 -22.23 0.88 -16.56
CA GLN A 4 -22.64 1.35 -15.22
C GLN A 4 -21.87 2.64 -14.92
N PRO A 5 -22.43 3.83 -15.21
CA PRO A 5 -21.73 5.10 -15.02
C PRO A 5 -21.66 5.46 -13.53
N GLY A 6 -22.38 4.74 -12.66
CA GLY A 6 -22.43 4.96 -11.22
C GLY A 6 -21.24 4.40 -10.43
N ARG A 7 -20.63 3.28 -10.85
CA ARG A 7 -19.56 2.63 -10.05
C ARG A 7 -18.22 3.35 -10.16
N GLU A 8 -17.86 3.81 -11.35
CA GLU A 8 -16.62 4.58 -11.57
C GLU A 8 -16.68 5.95 -10.89
N GLY A 9 -17.85 6.60 -10.94
CA GLY A 9 -18.09 7.89 -10.28
C GLY A 9 -18.04 7.81 -8.75
N GLN A 10 -18.53 6.71 -8.16
CA GLN A 10 -18.40 6.42 -6.72
C GLN A 10 -16.95 6.13 -6.34
N LYS A 11 -16.23 5.36 -7.17
CA LYS A 11 -14.81 5.06 -6.94
C LYS A 11 -13.94 6.31 -6.93
N ALA A 12 -14.19 7.26 -7.84
CA ALA A 12 -13.45 8.52 -7.89
C ALA A 12 -13.68 9.40 -6.64
N ILE A 13 -14.92 9.46 -6.13
CA ILE A 13 -15.24 10.18 -4.88
C ILE A 13 -14.50 9.54 -3.71
N LEU A 14 -14.60 8.22 -3.59
CA LEU A 14 -13.96 7.46 -2.53
C LEU A 14 -12.42 7.65 -2.52
N ILE A 15 -11.78 7.65 -3.69
CA ILE A 15 -10.34 7.94 -3.81
C ILE A 15 -10.03 9.37 -3.34
N ALA A 16 -10.83 10.37 -3.75
CA ALA A 16 -10.61 11.75 -3.34
C ALA A 16 -10.74 11.94 -1.82
N GLU A 17 -11.73 11.28 -1.20
CA GLU A 17 -11.91 11.25 0.25
C GLU A 17 -10.71 10.62 0.96
N MET A 18 -10.18 9.49 0.46
CA MET A 18 -8.98 8.87 1.02
C MET A 18 -7.75 9.77 0.91
N LEU A 19 -7.54 10.42 -0.24
CA LEU A 19 -6.42 11.35 -0.41
C LEU A 19 -6.55 12.57 0.52
N HIS A 20 -7.77 13.08 0.74
CA HIS A 20 -8.02 14.13 1.73
C HIS A 20 -7.69 13.67 3.15
N GLN A 21 -8.08 12.46 3.53
CA GLN A 21 -7.75 11.87 4.83
C GLN A 21 -6.23 11.67 5.00
N GLY A 22 -5.54 11.15 3.99
CA GLY A 22 -4.07 11.01 4.02
C GLY A 22 -3.36 12.36 4.14
N ARG A 23 -3.87 13.42 3.50
CA ARG A 23 -3.37 14.79 3.67
C ARG A 23 -3.56 15.28 5.11
N ALA A 24 -4.74 15.07 5.70
CA ALA A 24 -5.01 15.46 7.08
C ALA A 24 -4.09 14.74 8.08
N MET A 25 -3.77 13.46 7.83
CA MET A 25 -2.79 12.71 8.65
C MET A 25 -1.40 13.35 8.60
N LEU A 26 -0.92 13.71 7.42
CA LEU A 26 0.40 14.34 7.27
C LEU A 26 0.46 15.75 7.88
N LEU A 27 -0.62 16.55 7.74
CA LEU A 27 -0.71 17.85 8.42
C LEU A 27 -0.66 17.72 9.95
N ALA A 28 -1.26 16.66 10.51
CA ALA A 28 -1.19 16.37 11.93
C ALA A 28 0.18 15.80 12.39
N GLU A 29 1.01 15.37 11.44
CA GLU A 29 2.40 14.94 11.64
C GLU A 29 3.39 16.10 11.33
N ASP A 30 2.92 17.34 11.35
CA ASP A 30 3.70 18.58 11.12
C ASP A 30 4.29 18.73 9.71
N HIS A 31 3.67 18.13 8.68
CA HIS A 31 4.02 18.38 7.28
C HIS A 31 3.21 19.54 6.70
N ASP A 32 3.81 20.73 6.54
CA ASP A 32 3.11 21.95 6.08
C ASP A 32 2.46 21.85 4.70
N THR A 33 3.14 21.23 3.72
CA THR A 33 2.65 21.12 2.33
C THR A 33 2.85 19.73 1.74
N PRO A 34 2.00 18.75 2.10
CA PRO A 34 2.13 17.38 1.60
C PRO A 34 1.91 17.28 0.09
N SER A 35 2.86 16.64 -0.60
CA SER A 35 2.74 16.23 -2.00
C SER A 35 1.81 15.02 -2.17
N ASP A 36 1.34 14.79 -3.41
CA ASP A 36 0.47 13.65 -3.71
C ASP A 36 1.21 12.32 -3.44
N GLU A 37 2.50 12.23 -3.75
CA GLU A 37 3.34 11.08 -3.48
C GLU A 37 3.50 10.80 -1.99
N GLU A 38 3.66 11.83 -1.16
CA GLU A 38 3.73 11.68 0.30
C GLU A 38 2.40 11.18 0.87
N ILE A 39 1.27 11.74 0.41
CA ILE A 39 -0.07 11.32 0.81
C ILE A 39 -0.29 9.84 0.46
N VAL A 40 0.03 9.45 -0.78
CA VAL A 40 -0.07 8.05 -1.22
C VAL A 40 0.82 7.16 -0.37
N TRP A 41 2.07 7.58 -0.12
CA TRP A 41 3.00 6.81 0.69
C TRP A 41 2.47 6.60 2.12
N ARG A 42 1.94 7.65 2.74
CA ARG A 42 1.40 7.59 4.10
C ARG A 42 0.21 6.64 4.22
N LEU A 43 -0.68 6.64 3.23
CA LEU A 43 -1.83 5.73 3.15
C LEU A 43 -1.38 4.27 2.94
N LEU A 44 -0.36 4.03 2.10
CA LEU A 44 0.21 2.69 1.93
C LEU A 44 0.84 2.16 3.24
N GLN A 45 1.50 3.03 4.02
CA GLN A 45 2.02 2.69 5.34
C GLN A 45 0.89 2.34 6.33
N GLU A 46 -0.18 3.14 6.37
CA GLU A 46 -1.36 2.85 7.20
C GLU A 46 -2.02 1.51 6.81
N ALA A 47 -2.14 1.23 5.52
CA ALA A 47 -2.69 -0.03 5.03
C ALA A 47 -1.82 -1.23 5.45
N ALA A 48 -0.49 -1.11 5.37
CA ALA A 48 0.44 -2.14 5.83
C ALA A 48 0.39 -2.34 7.36
N GLU A 49 0.28 -1.25 8.13
CA GLU A 49 0.04 -1.29 9.58
C GLU A 49 -1.26 -2.01 9.92
N THR A 50 -2.34 -1.67 9.21
CA THR A 50 -3.66 -2.30 9.38
C THR A 50 -3.62 -3.79 9.06
N GLN A 51 -2.93 -4.18 7.99
CA GLN A 51 -2.73 -5.59 7.64
C GLN A 51 -2.03 -6.36 8.77
N ARG A 52 -0.98 -5.77 9.36
CA ARG A 52 -0.26 -6.38 10.50
C ARG A 52 -1.14 -6.48 11.73
N ALA A 53 -1.91 -5.43 12.04
CA ALA A 53 -2.85 -5.44 13.16
C ALA A 53 -3.92 -6.54 13.01
N ILE A 54 -4.49 -6.72 11.82
CA ILE A 54 -5.45 -7.82 11.55
C ILE A 54 -4.80 -9.19 11.75
N ARG A 55 -3.56 -9.39 11.27
CA ARG A 55 -2.83 -10.65 11.47
C ARG A 55 -2.56 -10.96 12.95
N GLY A 56 -2.32 -9.93 13.77
CA GLY A 56 -2.15 -10.07 15.21
C GLY A 56 -3.42 -10.43 15.98
N VAL A 57 -4.61 -10.30 15.37
CA VAL A 57 -5.92 -10.51 16.03
C VAL A 57 -6.46 -11.95 15.87
N GLY A 58 -5.71 -12.85 15.22
CA GLY A 58 -6.04 -14.27 15.10
C GLY A 58 -7.06 -14.62 14.00
N PRO A 59 -7.26 -15.93 13.73
CA PRO A 59 -7.85 -16.44 12.48
C PRO A 59 -9.32 -16.08 12.23
N ARG A 60 -10.07 -15.62 13.24
CA ARG A 60 -11.52 -15.33 13.10
C ARG A 60 -11.83 -14.12 12.21
N TYR A 61 -10.91 -13.17 12.07
CA TYR A 61 -11.09 -11.99 11.21
C TYR A 61 -10.57 -12.21 9.77
N GLN A 62 -9.77 -13.24 9.54
CA GLN A 62 -9.19 -13.55 8.23
C GLN A 62 -10.26 -14.00 7.22
N ASN A 63 -11.32 -14.67 7.69
CA ASN A 63 -12.33 -15.29 6.81
C ASN A 63 -13.50 -14.36 6.41
N LYS A 64 -13.62 -13.14 6.96
CA LYS A 64 -14.73 -12.22 6.61
C LYS A 64 -14.36 -11.10 5.64
N HIS A 65 -13.07 -10.81 5.48
CA HIS A 65 -12.58 -9.72 4.62
C HIS A 65 -11.49 -10.17 3.63
N GLY A 66 -11.24 -11.48 3.56
CA GLY A 66 -10.28 -12.10 2.65
C GLY A 66 -10.78 -12.08 1.22
N VAL A 67 -10.48 -11.01 0.50
CA VAL A 67 -10.62 -10.96 -0.95
C VAL A 67 -9.57 -11.91 -1.56
N ASP A 68 -10.05 -12.87 -2.35
CA ASP A 68 -9.34 -13.95 -3.06
C ASP A 68 -8.22 -13.49 -4.03
N TYR A 69 -7.77 -12.23 -3.96
CA TYR A 69 -6.69 -11.69 -4.80
C TYR A 69 -5.29 -11.98 -4.26
N PHE A 70 -5.22 -12.70 -3.15
CA PHE A 70 -3.96 -13.19 -2.64
C PHE A 70 -4.12 -14.68 -2.34
N HIS A 71 -3.47 -15.51 -3.16
CA HIS A 71 -2.55 -16.45 -2.53
C HIS A 71 -1.78 -15.66 -1.49
N SER A 72 -2.12 -15.86 -0.21
CA SER A 72 -2.00 -14.80 0.80
C SER A 72 -0.59 -14.17 0.77
N PRO A 73 -0.37 -12.91 1.19
CA PRO A 73 0.99 -12.48 1.51
C PRO A 73 1.56 -13.29 2.70
N ALA A 74 0.93 -14.38 3.15
CA ALA A 74 1.48 -15.44 3.98
C ALA A 74 1.78 -16.73 3.19
N GLU A 75 1.35 -16.90 1.93
CA GLU A 75 1.89 -17.91 1.00
C GLU A 75 3.15 -17.36 0.32
N ILE A 76 3.17 -16.09 -0.09
CA ILE A 76 4.37 -15.44 -0.67
C ILE A 76 5.48 -15.21 0.37
N PHE A 77 5.11 -15.09 1.65
CA PHE A 77 6.08 -15.00 2.75
C PHE A 77 6.23 -16.32 3.52
N GLY A 78 5.21 -17.17 3.63
CA GLY A 78 5.30 -18.45 4.34
C GLY A 78 6.10 -19.51 3.57
N THR A 79 6.06 -19.51 2.24
CA THR A 79 6.84 -20.50 1.45
C THR A 79 8.31 -20.13 1.24
N GLU A 80 8.75 -18.91 1.57
CA GLU A 80 10.17 -18.52 1.55
C GLU A 80 10.76 -18.21 2.95
N VAL A 81 9.93 -18.00 3.99
CA VAL A 81 10.41 -17.71 5.36
C VAL A 81 10.71 -18.98 6.15
N GLU A 82 10.35 -20.18 5.67
CA GLU A 82 10.83 -21.44 6.24
C GLU A 82 12.35 -21.71 6.02
N MET A 83 13.07 -20.84 5.30
CA MET A 83 14.50 -21.06 4.99
C MET A 83 15.51 -20.04 5.54
N SER A 84 15.11 -19.04 6.35
CA SER A 84 16.12 -18.29 7.13
C SER A 84 15.55 -17.73 8.43
N ALA A 85 15.69 -18.52 9.50
CA ALA A 85 15.38 -18.16 10.87
C ALA A 85 16.39 -17.18 11.49
N ASP A 86 16.88 -16.20 10.71
CA ASP A 86 17.82 -15.19 11.20
C ASP A 86 17.09 -13.85 11.42
N ASN A 87 16.58 -13.70 12.64
CA ASN A 87 16.23 -12.46 13.33
C ASN A 87 15.60 -11.35 12.47
N ILE A 88 14.30 -11.53 12.15
CA ILE A 88 13.45 -10.37 11.89
C ILE A 88 13.17 -9.68 13.23
N GLN A 89 13.95 -8.65 13.57
CA GLN A 89 13.61 -7.76 14.68
C GLN A 89 12.42 -6.89 14.27
N TYR A 90 11.21 -7.37 14.56
CA TYR A 90 10.04 -6.50 14.61
C TYR A 90 10.18 -5.62 15.86
N PRO A 91 10.07 -4.29 15.78
CA PRO A 91 10.01 -3.45 16.98
C PRO A 91 8.87 -3.93 17.90
N PRO A 92 9.01 -3.82 19.23
CA PRO A 92 8.02 -4.32 20.18
C PRO A 92 6.64 -3.79 19.82
N GLN A 93 5.75 -4.72 19.51
CA GLN A 93 4.46 -4.45 18.90
C GLN A 93 3.51 -3.96 19.98
N ILE A 94 3.31 -2.65 20.09
CA ILE A 94 2.02 -2.15 20.58
C ILE A 94 1.04 -2.55 19.48
N ILE A 95 0.29 -3.64 19.69
CA ILE A 95 -0.83 -4.01 18.83
C ILE A 95 -1.85 -2.87 18.95
N ARG A 96 -1.71 -1.86 18.09
CA ARG A 96 -2.73 -0.84 17.91
C ARG A 96 -3.87 -1.53 17.18
N VAL A 97 -5.02 -1.66 17.85
CA VAL A 97 -6.26 -2.06 17.18
C VAL A 97 -6.47 -1.11 16.01
N ALA A 98 -6.59 -1.65 14.80
CA ALA A 98 -6.84 -0.83 13.61
C ALA A 98 -8.15 -0.07 13.81
N SER A 99 -8.16 1.23 13.53
CA SER A 99 -9.39 2.02 13.57
C SER A 99 -10.36 1.52 12.50
N LYS A 100 -11.66 1.68 12.73
CA LYS A 100 -12.69 1.33 11.72
C LYS A 100 -12.41 2.00 10.38
N GLN A 101 -12.01 3.27 10.41
CA GLN A 101 -11.68 4.02 9.20
C GLN A 101 -10.45 3.47 8.46
N ALA A 102 -9.43 3.01 9.19
CA ALA A 102 -8.25 2.38 8.58
C ALA A 102 -8.59 1.02 7.96
N LEU A 103 -9.49 0.23 8.59
CA LEU A 103 -10.02 -1.01 8.02
C LEU A 103 -10.83 -0.76 6.74
N ASP A 104 -11.68 0.26 6.74
CA ASP A 104 -12.52 0.62 5.59
C ASP A 104 -11.67 1.05 4.38
N ARG A 105 -10.53 1.73 4.61
CA ARG A 105 -9.58 2.13 3.55
C ARG A 105 -8.66 1.01 3.09
N TYR A 106 -8.23 0.14 4.01
CA TYR A 106 -7.16 -0.83 3.80
C TYR A 106 -7.31 -1.63 2.49
N MET A 107 -8.50 -2.18 2.25
CA MET A 107 -8.74 -3.03 1.08
C MET A 107 -8.51 -2.30 -0.22
N GLU A 108 -9.02 -1.08 -0.35
CA GLU A 108 -8.87 -0.28 -1.57
C GLU A 108 -7.43 0.21 -1.74
N VAL A 109 -6.79 0.71 -0.68
CA VAL A 109 -5.40 1.20 -0.74
C VAL A 109 -4.43 0.07 -1.12
N MET A 110 -4.65 -1.16 -0.64
CA MET A 110 -3.85 -2.31 -1.04
C MET A 110 -3.96 -2.64 -2.53
N THR A 111 -5.07 -2.29 -3.20
CA THR A 111 -5.17 -2.47 -4.66
C THR A 111 -4.23 -1.54 -5.42
N TRP A 112 -3.77 -0.43 -4.83
CA TRP A 112 -2.94 0.55 -5.52
C TRP A 112 -1.54 0.02 -5.84
N PHE A 113 -1.06 -1.01 -5.13
CA PHE A 113 0.17 -1.72 -5.51
C PHE A 113 0.07 -2.32 -6.93
N THR A 114 -1.13 -2.62 -7.43
CA THR A 114 -1.32 -3.11 -8.80
C THR A 114 -1.00 -2.07 -9.87
N TYR A 115 -0.98 -0.77 -9.52
CA TYR A 115 -0.65 0.32 -10.45
C TYR A 115 0.85 0.50 -10.66
N ILE A 116 1.68 -0.26 -9.93
CA ILE A 116 3.13 -0.24 -10.07
C ILE A 116 3.51 -1.10 -11.27
N HIS A 117 4.06 -0.43 -12.28
CA HIS A 117 4.64 -0.98 -13.50
C HIS A 117 6.13 -0.67 -13.64
N THR A 118 6.71 0.07 -12.68
CA THR A 118 8.12 0.44 -12.73
C THR A 118 9.06 -0.77 -12.68
N GLY A 119 10.16 -0.67 -13.42
CA GLY A 119 11.25 -1.66 -13.44
C GLY A 119 11.01 -2.82 -14.42
N ARG A 120 12.03 -3.66 -14.60
CA ARG A 120 11.97 -4.82 -15.53
C ARG A 120 11.10 -5.98 -15.02
N ASN A 121 10.67 -5.94 -13.77
CA ASN A 121 9.86 -6.99 -13.14
C ASN A 121 8.90 -6.33 -12.15
N GLU A 122 7.64 -6.20 -12.55
CA GLU A 122 6.59 -5.54 -11.75
C GLU A 122 6.35 -6.25 -10.42
N ARG A 123 6.36 -7.60 -10.41
CA ARG A 123 6.16 -8.39 -9.20
C ARG A 123 7.22 -8.08 -8.15
N ARG A 124 8.48 -7.92 -8.57
CA ARG A 124 9.59 -7.50 -7.72
C ARG A 124 9.38 -6.08 -7.18
N SER A 125 8.98 -5.13 -8.02
CA SER A 125 8.72 -3.75 -7.58
C SER A 125 7.58 -3.67 -6.58
N ARG A 126 6.51 -4.44 -6.77
CA ARG A 126 5.40 -4.57 -5.81
C ARG A 126 5.85 -5.18 -4.49
N LYS A 127 6.65 -6.27 -4.52
CA LYS A 127 7.24 -6.89 -3.31
C LYS A 127 8.11 -5.90 -2.54
N ALA A 128 8.95 -5.14 -3.25
CA ALA A 128 9.81 -4.13 -2.65
C ALA A 128 9.03 -2.97 -2.02
N MET A 129 8.02 -2.43 -2.71
CA MET A 129 7.15 -1.38 -2.17
C MET A 129 6.39 -1.84 -0.93
N LEU A 130 5.85 -3.06 -0.92
CA LEU A 130 5.16 -3.62 0.24
C LEU A 130 6.12 -3.81 1.43
N ALA A 131 7.34 -4.29 1.19
CA ALA A 131 8.35 -4.45 2.24
C ALA A 131 8.73 -3.10 2.86
N LEU A 132 8.92 -2.06 2.04
CA LEU A 132 9.17 -0.70 2.52
C LEU A 132 8.00 -0.16 3.36
N ALA A 133 6.75 -0.39 2.92
CA ALA A 133 5.56 0.07 3.65
C ALA A 133 5.41 -0.64 5.02
N ASN A 134 5.91 -1.88 5.12
CA ASN A 134 6.00 -2.63 6.38
C ASN A 134 7.19 -2.24 7.27
N GLY A 135 7.96 -1.21 6.89
CA GLY A 135 9.06 -0.69 7.70
C GLY A 135 10.41 -1.36 7.45
N CYS A 136 10.57 -2.19 6.41
CA CYS A 136 11.89 -2.68 6.03
C CYS A 136 12.81 -1.53 5.60
N THR A 137 14.08 -1.61 5.98
CA THR A 137 15.08 -0.62 5.56
C THR A 137 15.37 -0.72 4.07
N LEU A 138 15.82 0.39 3.47
CA LEU A 138 16.24 0.41 2.05
C LEU A 138 17.32 -0.65 1.74
N GLN A 139 18.23 -0.90 2.69
CA GLN A 139 19.29 -1.90 2.52
C GLN A 139 18.69 -3.31 2.47
N ARG A 140 17.83 -3.65 3.43
CA ARG A 140 17.19 -4.97 3.49
C ARG A 140 16.38 -5.26 2.23
N VAL A 141 15.67 -4.27 1.71
CA VAL A 141 14.91 -4.40 0.46
C VAL A 141 15.84 -4.55 -0.75
N ALA A 142 16.99 -3.86 -0.75
CA ALA A 142 17.97 -3.99 -1.82
C ALA A 142 18.52 -5.42 -1.91
N ASP A 143 18.83 -6.02 -0.76
CA ASP A 143 19.36 -7.38 -0.64
C ASP A 143 18.28 -8.41 -0.99
N MET A 144 17.09 -8.29 -0.39
CA MET A 144 15.98 -9.24 -0.57
C MET A 144 15.39 -9.23 -1.99
N CYS A 145 15.33 -8.07 -2.64
CA CYS A 145 14.72 -7.91 -3.96
C CYS A 145 15.74 -7.78 -5.09
N GLY A 146 17.04 -7.83 -4.82
CA GLY A 146 18.09 -7.78 -5.84
C GLY A 146 18.14 -6.45 -6.60
N TYR A 147 18.03 -5.31 -5.89
CA TYR A 147 18.21 -3.97 -6.48
C TYR A 147 19.67 -3.49 -6.44
N GLY A 148 20.57 -4.25 -5.81
CA GLY A 148 22.01 -4.01 -5.75
C GLY A 148 22.44 -2.82 -4.89
N SER A 149 21.57 -1.82 -4.65
CA SER A 149 21.87 -0.67 -3.81
C SER A 149 20.64 -0.03 -3.18
N ARG A 150 20.85 0.70 -2.07
CA ARG A 150 19.84 1.56 -1.43
C ARG A 150 19.28 2.62 -2.39
N ALA A 151 20.14 3.17 -3.24
CA ALA A 151 19.76 4.17 -4.24
C ALA A 151 18.81 3.57 -5.30
N GLY A 152 19.06 2.33 -5.73
CA GLY A 152 18.19 1.61 -6.65
C GLY A 152 16.78 1.40 -6.07
N VAL A 153 16.70 1.06 -4.78
CA VAL A 153 15.41 0.93 -4.07
C VAL A 153 14.70 2.27 -3.93
N LYS A 154 15.42 3.35 -3.57
CA LYS A 154 14.85 4.70 -3.49
C LYS A 154 14.27 5.15 -4.84
N ASN A 155 15.05 5.03 -5.92
CA ASN A 155 14.61 5.40 -7.26
C ASN A 155 13.43 4.55 -7.75
N MET A 156 13.32 3.30 -7.31
CA MET A 156 12.15 2.47 -7.57
C MET A 156 10.93 2.95 -6.79
N LYS A 157 11.08 3.24 -5.49
CA LYS A 157 10.01 3.78 -4.65
C LYS A 157 9.44 5.07 -5.23
N ASP A 158 10.30 6.02 -5.57
CA ASP A 158 9.89 7.33 -6.05
C ASP A 158 9.09 7.19 -7.37
N ARG A 159 9.57 6.37 -8.32
CA ARG A 159 8.84 6.07 -9.56
C ARG A 159 7.49 5.38 -9.33
N ALA A 160 7.45 4.39 -8.42
CA ALA A 160 6.22 3.69 -8.09
C ALA A 160 5.17 4.63 -7.49
N LEU A 161 5.58 5.56 -6.62
CA LEU A 161 4.69 6.57 -6.04
C LEU A 161 4.15 7.52 -7.11
N THR A 162 5.00 7.99 -8.03
CA THR A 162 4.56 8.82 -9.15
C THR A 162 3.56 8.08 -10.04
N GLU A 163 3.78 6.81 -10.37
CA GLU A 163 2.86 6.00 -11.17
C GLU A 163 1.48 5.88 -10.50
N ILE A 164 1.46 5.58 -9.20
CA ILE A 164 0.23 5.49 -8.41
C ILE A 164 -0.48 6.85 -8.38
N ALA A 165 0.23 7.92 -8.00
CA ALA A 165 -0.34 9.27 -7.90
C ALA A 165 -0.95 9.73 -9.24
N GLN A 166 -0.25 9.51 -10.36
CA GLN A 166 -0.75 9.81 -11.69
C GLN A 166 -1.96 8.97 -12.08
N ARG A 167 -2.01 7.69 -11.70
CA ARG A 167 -3.16 6.82 -11.96
C ARG A 167 -4.39 7.30 -11.19
N LEU A 168 -4.24 7.59 -9.89
CA LEU A 168 -5.31 8.12 -9.05
C LEU A 168 -5.82 9.47 -9.58
N ARG A 169 -4.91 10.37 -9.98
CA ARG A 169 -5.28 11.66 -10.59
C ARG A 169 -6.09 11.49 -11.87
N ARG A 170 -5.70 10.57 -12.76
CA ARG A 170 -6.46 10.28 -13.99
C ARG A 170 -7.86 9.76 -13.69
N MET A 171 -8.01 8.88 -12.69
CA MET A 171 -9.32 8.37 -12.28
C MET A 171 -10.23 9.48 -11.75
N MET A 172 -9.68 10.47 -11.04
CA MET A 172 -10.45 11.64 -10.58
C MET A 172 -10.79 12.62 -11.71
N LEU A 173 -9.88 12.83 -12.67
CA LEU A 173 -10.08 13.76 -13.79
C LEU A 173 -11.06 13.25 -14.85
N ALA A 174 -11.12 11.93 -15.09
CA ALA A 174 -12.07 11.34 -16.04
C ALA A 174 -13.53 11.71 -15.73
N LYS A 175 -13.84 12.09 -14.49
CA LYS A 175 -15.16 12.56 -14.06
C LYS A 175 -15.42 14.04 -14.37
N LYS A 176 -14.40 14.91 -14.35
CA LYS A 176 -14.58 16.35 -14.61
C LYS A 176 -14.99 16.67 -16.06
N ILE A 177 -14.81 15.73 -17.00
CA ILE A 177 -15.16 15.89 -18.42
C ILE A 177 -16.56 15.32 -18.72
N ALA A 178 -17.12 14.50 -17.83
CA ALA A 178 -18.41 13.83 -18.00
C ALA A 178 -19.57 14.47 -17.20
N ALA A 179 -19.32 15.61 -16.56
CA ALA A 179 -20.29 16.42 -15.82
C ALA A 179 -20.44 17.79 -16.50
#